data_AF-A0AAQ4RXG2-F1
#
_entry.id   AF-A0AAQ4RXG2-F1
#
_cell.length_a   1.000
_cell.length_b   1.000
_cell.length_c   1.000
_cell.angle_alpha   90.00
_cell.angle_beta   90.00
_cell.angle_gamma   90.00
#
_symmetry.space_group_name_H-M   'P 1'
#
loop_
_entity.id
_entity.type
_entity.pdbx_description
1 polymer ?
#
loop_
_entity_poly.entity_id
_entity_poly.type
_entity_poly.pdbx_seq_one_letter_code
_entity_poly.pdbx_strand_id
1 'polypeptide(L)'
;MTDVFLICFSVVNPASFQNVREEWEPELQEYAPSVPYLLIGTQIDLRDDPKTIAKLNDMKEKPILTEQGQKLAKEIGACCYVECSALTQKGLKTVFDEAIIAILTPKKKKGALKRRLGPRCINCCLIT
;
A
#
# COMPACT_ATOMS: atom_id res chain seq x y z
N MET A 1 10.21 -6.76 18.42
CA MET A 1 10.40 -7.43 17.12
C MET A 1 9.03 -7.53 16.49
N THR A 2 8.89 -7.07 15.25
CA THR A 2 7.64 -7.11 14.50
C THR A 2 7.83 -8.08 13.34
N ASP A 3 6.93 -9.04 13.18
CA ASP A 3 7.07 -10.10 12.18
C ASP A 3 6.38 -9.77 10.85
N VAL A 4 5.32 -8.94 10.89
CA VAL A 4 4.57 -8.50 9.72
C VAL A 4 3.92 -7.15 10.00
N PHE A 5 3.83 -6.29 8.98
CA PHE A 5 3.03 -5.05 9.03
C PHE A 5 1.79 -5.16 8.15
N LEU A 6 0.72 -4.48 8.56
CA LEU A 6 -0.49 -4.32 7.76
C LEU A 6 -0.63 -2.83 7.43
N ILE A 7 -0.47 -2.46 6.16
CA ILE A 7 -0.76 -1.11 5.70
C ILE A 7 -2.21 -1.08 5.25
N CYS A 8 -3.03 -0.28 5.93
CA CYS A 8 -4.47 -0.21 5.69
C CYS A 8 -4.85 1.13 5.06
N PHE A 9 -5.79 1.08 4.11
CA PHE A 9 -6.51 2.27 3.62
C PHE A 9 -8.00 1.96 3.57
N SER A 10 -8.84 2.99 3.47
CA SER A 10 -10.28 2.83 3.26
C SER A 10 -10.60 2.94 1.78
N VAL A 11 -11.38 1.99 1.25
CA VAL A 11 -11.78 2.02 -0.16
C VAL A 11 -12.76 3.15 -0.48
N VAL A 12 -13.27 3.85 0.54
CA VAL A 12 -14.15 5.02 0.39
C VAL A 12 -13.50 6.31 0.91
N ASN A 13 -12.17 6.30 1.09
CA ASN A 13 -11.39 7.48 1.42
C ASN A 13 -10.13 7.52 0.53
N PRO A 14 -10.21 8.10 -0.69
CA PRO A 14 -9.11 8.14 -1.63
C PRO A 14 -7.82 8.78 -1.10
N ALA A 15 -7.92 9.78 -0.22
CA ALA A 15 -6.74 10.37 0.43
C ALA A 15 -5.96 9.34 1.25
N SER A 16 -6.66 8.44 1.96
CA SER A 16 -5.99 7.36 2.71
C SER A 16 -5.24 6.37 1.80
N PHE A 17 -5.75 6.15 0.59
CA PHE A 17 -5.06 5.33 -0.42
C PHE A 17 -3.82 6.02 -0.98
N GLN A 18 -3.85 7.35 -1.14
CA GLN A 18 -2.71 8.13 -1.59
C GLN A 18 -1.58 8.15 -0.54
N ASN A 19 -1.93 8.32 0.74
CA ASN A 19 -0.98 8.32 1.85
C ASN A 19 -0.16 7.02 1.96
N VAL A 20 -0.68 5.88 1.47
CA VAL A 20 0.06 4.61 1.41
C VAL A 20 1.37 4.78 0.64
N ARG A 21 1.32 5.46 -0.51
CA ARG A 21 2.48 5.65 -1.38
C ARG A 21 3.36 6.81 -0.90
N GLU A 22 2.75 7.86 -0.36
CA GLU A 22 3.45 9.10 -0.04
C GLU A 22 4.15 9.04 1.32
N GLU A 23 3.56 8.34 2.28
CA GLU A 23 4.00 8.37 3.68
C GLU A 23 4.27 6.95 4.21
N TRP A 24 3.26 6.07 4.19
CA TRP A 24 3.31 4.83 4.98
C TRP A 24 4.30 3.80 4.45
N GLU A 25 4.34 3.58 3.14
CA GLU A 25 5.31 2.65 2.58
C GLU A 25 6.76 3.16 2.65
N PRO A 26 7.05 4.44 2.31
CA PRO A 26 8.38 5.01 2.50
C PRO A 26 8.87 4.93 3.95
N GLU A 27 8.03 5.31 4.92
CA GLU A 27 8.34 5.21 6.35
C GLU A 27 8.66 3.77 6.75
N LEU A 28 7.86 2.81 6.28
CA LEU A 28 8.09 1.40 6.58
C LEU A 28 9.40 0.89 5.96
N GLN A 29 9.73 1.30 4.72
CA GLN A 29 11.01 0.95 4.11
C GLN A 29 12.21 1.62 4.79
N GLU A 30 12.04 2.77 5.43
CA GLU A 30 13.09 3.43 6.20
C GLU A 30 13.36 2.70 7.52
N TYR A 31 12.32 2.40 8.30
CA TYR A 31 12.48 1.87 9.65
C TYR A 31 12.50 0.33 9.74
N ALA A 32 11.84 -0.37 8.81
CA ALA A 32 11.72 -1.83 8.84
C ALA A 32 11.83 -2.49 7.44
N PRO A 33 12.92 -2.24 6.68
CA PRO A 33 13.05 -2.68 5.28
C PRO A 33 13.03 -4.21 5.09
N SER A 34 13.31 -5.00 6.13
CA SER A 34 13.33 -6.47 6.06
C SER A 34 12.01 -7.12 6.46
N VAL A 35 11.08 -6.39 7.06
CA VAL A 35 9.82 -6.95 7.56
C VAL A 35 8.80 -6.99 6.42
N PRO A 36 8.14 -8.15 6.17
CA PRO A 36 7.09 -8.23 5.16
C PRO A 36 5.87 -7.41 5.55
N TYR A 37 5.11 -6.97 4.55
CA TYR A 37 3.88 -6.23 4.80
C TYR A 37 2.81 -6.53 3.76
N LEU A 38 1.55 -6.41 4.20
CA LEU A 38 0.36 -6.58 3.37
C LEU A 38 -0.28 -5.22 3.13
N LEU A 39 -0.89 -5.05 1.96
CA LEU A 39 -1.78 -3.92 1.69
C LEU A 39 -3.23 -4.34 1.88
N ILE A 40 -3.99 -3.58 2.67
CA ILE A 40 -5.37 -3.89 3.00
C ILE A 40 -6.32 -2.75 2.61
N GLY A 41 -7.30 -3.07 1.76
CA GLY A 41 -8.45 -2.22 1.48
C GLY A 41 -9.59 -2.51 2.47
N THR A 42 -9.90 -1.55 3.34
CA THR A 42 -10.94 -1.69 4.37
C THR A 42 -12.26 -1.04 3.95
N GLN A 43 -13.34 -1.33 4.67
CA GLN A 43 -14.67 -0.74 4.49
C GLN A 43 -15.29 -1.06 3.12
N ILE A 44 -15.07 -2.27 2.60
CA ILE A 44 -15.60 -2.66 1.28
C ILE A 44 -17.13 -2.73 1.21
N ASP A 45 -17.80 -2.82 2.36
CA ASP A 45 -19.25 -2.72 2.47
C ASP A 45 -19.78 -1.34 2.06
N LEU A 46 -18.96 -0.29 2.16
CA LEU A 46 -19.35 1.08 1.82
C LEU A 46 -19.13 1.43 0.35
N ARG A 47 -18.46 0.56 -0.44
CA ARG A 47 -18.14 0.83 -1.85
C ARG A 47 -19.39 1.06 -2.70
N ASP A 48 -20.46 0.35 -2.38
CA ASP A 48 -21.75 0.42 -3.07
C ASP A 48 -22.84 1.12 -2.23
N ASP A 49 -22.49 1.68 -1.06
CA ASP A 49 -23.45 2.34 -0.18
C ASP A 49 -23.91 3.69 -0.78
N PRO A 50 -25.22 3.90 -1.01
CA PRO A 50 -25.71 5.11 -1.69
C PRO A 50 -25.35 6.42 -0.98
N LYS A 51 -25.33 6.42 0.36
CA LYS A 51 -24.99 7.62 1.14
C LYS A 51 -23.51 7.96 0.98
N THR A 52 -22.65 6.94 1.04
CA THR A 52 -21.21 7.08 0.86
C THR A 52 -20.88 7.53 -0.56
N ILE A 53 -21.52 6.95 -1.58
CA ILE A 53 -21.36 7.36 -2.98
C ILE A 53 -21.78 8.82 -3.18
N ALA A 54 -22.93 9.24 -2.62
CA ALA A 54 -23.38 10.64 -2.71
C ALA A 54 -22.33 11.60 -2.12
N LYS A 55 -21.81 11.30 -0.92
CA LYS A 55 -20.78 12.11 -0.27
C LYS A 55 -19.49 12.19 -1.10
N LEU A 56 -19.04 11.08 -1.68
CA LEU A 56 -17.86 11.08 -2.54
C LEU A 56 -18.08 11.89 -3.83
N ASN A 57 -19.27 11.80 -4.42
CA ASN A 57 -19.62 12.60 -5.60
C ASN A 57 -19.61 14.10 -5.29
N ASP A 58 -20.08 14.53 -4.11
CA ASP A 58 -20.00 15.94 -3.68
C ASP A 58 -18.54 16.43 -3.62
N MET A 59 -17.62 15.54 -3.26
CA MET A 59 -16.17 15.77 -3.25
C MET A 59 -15.50 15.53 -4.62
N LYS A 60 -16.26 15.16 -5.66
CA LYS A 60 -15.77 14.74 -6.99
C LYS A 60 -14.80 13.55 -6.94
N GLU A 61 -14.95 12.71 -5.93
CA GLU A 61 -14.16 11.52 -5.72
C GLU A 61 -14.96 10.25 -6.04
N LYS A 62 -14.27 9.12 -6.13
CA LYS A 62 -14.86 7.80 -6.34
C LYS A 62 -14.25 6.79 -5.38
N PRO A 63 -14.99 5.74 -4.99
CA PRO A 63 -14.41 4.63 -4.26
C PRO A 63 -13.23 4.00 -5.02
N ILE A 64 -12.24 3.52 -4.28
CA ILE A 64 -11.11 2.77 -4.79
C ILE A 64 -11.57 1.38 -5.24
N LEU A 65 -11.30 1.08 -6.50
CA LEU A 65 -11.59 -0.21 -7.12
C LEU A 65 -10.55 -1.26 -6.70
N THR A 66 -10.97 -2.51 -6.71
CA THR A 66 -10.10 -3.65 -6.34
C THR A 66 -8.84 -3.71 -7.22
N GLU A 67 -8.96 -3.41 -8.52
CA GLU A 67 -7.85 -3.40 -9.46
C GLU A 67 -6.82 -2.32 -9.11
N GLN A 68 -7.25 -1.17 -8.58
CA GLN A 68 -6.35 -0.11 -8.13
C GLN A 68 -5.53 -0.55 -6.92
N GLY A 69 -6.17 -1.20 -5.94
CA GLY A 69 -5.49 -1.76 -4.77
C GLY A 69 -4.50 -2.87 -5.16
N GLN A 70 -4.89 -3.78 -6.05
CA GLN A 70 -3.99 -4.82 -6.57
C GLN A 70 -2.79 -4.23 -7.32
N LYS A 71 -3.00 -3.17 -8.11
CA LYS A 71 -1.93 -2.47 -8.82
C LYS A 71 -0.96 -1.83 -7.83
N LEU A 72 -1.47 -1.10 -6.83
CA LEU A 72 -0.63 -0.46 -5.82
C LEU A 72 0.20 -1.48 -5.04
N ALA A 73 -0.39 -2.59 -4.59
CA ALA A 73 0.33 -3.65 -3.88
C ALA A 73 1.52 -4.19 -4.68
N LYS A 74 1.36 -4.38 -6.00
CA LYS A 74 2.45 -4.80 -6.88
C LYS A 74 3.53 -3.73 -7.03
N GLU A 75 3.13 -2.47 -7.15
CA GLU A 75 4.05 -1.34 -7.33
C GLU A 75 4.93 -1.12 -6.10
N ILE A 76 4.35 -1.19 -4.90
CA ILE A 76 5.08 -1.00 -3.65
C ILE A 76 5.83 -2.26 -3.19
N GLY A 77 5.45 -3.43 -3.70
CA GLY A 77 6.10 -4.69 -3.32
C GLY A 77 5.53 -5.32 -2.05
N ALA A 78 4.26 -5.05 -1.74
CA ALA A 78 3.53 -5.74 -0.69
C ALA A 78 3.41 -7.24 -0.99
N CYS A 79 3.33 -8.07 0.05
CA CYS A 79 3.21 -9.53 -0.08
C CYS A 79 1.96 -9.94 -0.88
N CYS A 80 0.85 -9.26 -0.63
CA CYS A 80 -0.43 -9.41 -1.31
C CYS A 80 -1.31 -8.16 -1.06
N TYR A 81 -2.44 -8.10 -1.77
CA TYR A 81 -3.54 -7.17 -1.51
C TYR A 81 -4.75 -7.96 -1.03
N VAL A 82 -5.34 -7.54 0.08
CA VAL A 82 -6.56 -8.15 0.64
C VAL A 82 -7.60 -7.06 0.90
N GLU A 83 -8.86 -7.39 0.66
CA GLU A 83 -9.98 -6.50 0.98
C GLU A 83 -10.82 -7.06 2.12
N CYS A 84 -11.25 -6.20 3.03
CA CYS A 84 -12.11 -6.61 4.13
C CYS A 84 -13.15 -5.57 4.54
N SER A 85 -14.17 -6.06 5.23
CA SER A 85 -15.19 -5.27 5.91
C SER A 85 -15.27 -5.76 7.35
N ALA A 86 -14.99 -4.87 8.29
CA ALA A 86 -15.17 -5.18 9.71
C ALA A 86 -16.65 -5.37 10.06
N LEU A 87 -17.54 -4.63 9.39
CA LEU A 87 -18.99 -4.66 9.64
C LEU A 87 -19.62 -5.99 9.21
N THR A 88 -19.33 -6.42 7.98
CA THR A 88 -19.90 -7.66 7.42
C THR A 88 -19.03 -8.89 7.67
N GLN A 89 -17.86 -8.69 8.31
CA GLN A 89 -16.81 -9.69 8.54
C GLN A 89 -16.20 -10.30 7.26
N LYS A 90 -16.62 -9.84 6.07
CA LYS A 90 -16.09 -10.31 4.79
C LYS A 90 -14.58 -10.04 4.71
N GLY A 91 -13.80 -11.05 4.37
CA GLY A 91 -12.35 -10.94 4.14
C GLY A 91 -11.48 -10.83 5.39
N LEU A 92 -12.04 -10.69 6.60
CA LEU A 92 -11.24 -10.59 7.83
C LEU A 92 -10.37 -11.83 8.07
N LYS A 93 -10.94 -13.03 7.93
CA LYS A 93 -10.17 -14.27 8.08
C LYS A 93 -8.99 -14.31 7.11
N THR A 94 -9.21 -13.92 5.86
CA THR A 94 -8.19 -13.90 4.82
C THR A 94 -7.05 -12.94 5.16
N VAL A 95 -7.34 -11.77 5.75
CA VAL A 95 -6.30 -10.85 6.23
C VAL A 95 -5.36 -11.53 7.22
N PHE A 96 -5.92 -12.23 8.21
CA PHE A 96 -5.12 -12.92 9.23
C PHE A 96 -4.37 -14.13 8.66
N ASP A 97 -5.02 -14.94 7.81
CA ASP A 97 -4.38 -16.08 7.16
C ASP A 97 -3.17 -15.62 6.31
N GLU A 98 -3.34 -14.57 5.50
CA GLU A 98 -2.27 -14.03 4.65
C GLU A 98 -1.12 -13.41 5.47
N ALA A 99 -1.43 -12.79 6.62
CA ALA A 99 -0.40 -12.27 7.52
C ALA A 99 0.48 -13.40 8.07
N ILE A 100 -0.13 -14.53 8.44
CA ILE A 100 0.61 -15.73 8.89
C ILE A 100 1.44 -16.29 7.73
N ILE A 101 0.86 -16.42 6.53
CA ILE A 101 1.54 -16.93 5.34
C ILE A 101 2.75 -16.06 4.97
N ALA A 102 2.65 -14.74 5.08
CA ALA A 102 3.74 -13.82 4.79
C ALA A 102 4.98 -14.05 5.65
N ILE A 103 4.79 -14.50 6.90
CA ILE A 103 5.87 -14.82 7.83
C ILE A 103 6.42 -16.23 7.55
N LEU A 104 5.53 -17.20 7.34
CA LEU A 104 5.93 -18.61 7.17
C LEU A 104 6.55 -18.90 5.79
N THR A 105 6.23 -18.09 4.77
CA THR A 105 6.70 -18.28 3.39
C THR A 105 7.34 -17.00 2.85
N PRO A 106 8.62 -16.73 3.19
CA PRO A 106 9.28 -15.50 2.76
C PRO A 106 9.43 -15.47 1.23
N LYS A 107 8.72 -14.57 0.55
CA LYS A 107 8.94 -14.31 -0.87
C LYS A 107 10.33 -13.69 -1.02
N LYS A 108 11.25 -14.35 -1.76
CA LYS A 108 12.55 -13.77 -2.10
C LYS A 108 12.31 -12.42 -2.79
N LYS A 109 12.73 -11.30 -2.17
CA LYS A 109 12.72 -9.99 -2.82
C LYS A 109 13.51 -10.13 -4.13
N LYS A 110 12.86 -9.95 -5.27
CA LYS A 110 13.58 -9.79 -6.54
C LYS A 110 14.44 -8.54 -6.37
N GLY A 111 15.75 -8.72 -6.38
CA GLY A 111 16.71 -7.69 -6.00
C GLY A 111 16.39 -6.36 -6.67
N ALA A 112 16.11 -5.34 -5.87
CA ALA A 112 16.13 -3.97 -6.33
C ALA A 112 17.57 -3.68 -6.79
N LEU A 113 17.76 -3.59 -8.10
CA LEU A 113 19.00 -3.10 -8.68
C LEU A 113 19.18 -1.66 -8.17
N LYS A 114 20.05 -1.51 -7.16
CA LYS A 114 20.39 -0.23 -6.56
C LYS A 114 21.08 0.63 -7.62
N ARG A 115 20.32 1.45 -8.37
CA ARG A 115 20.89 2.54 -9.18
C ARG A 115 21.36 3.65 -8.25
N ARG A 116 22.49 3.43 -7.58
CA ARG A 116 23.33 4.52 -7.07
C ARG A 116 24.27 4.94 -8.19
N LEU A 117 23.89 5.96 -8.93
CA LEU A 117 24.79 6.80 -9.72
C LEU A 117 24.31 8.23 -9.56
N GLY A 118 24.72 8.86 -8.46
CA GLY A 118 24.88 10.31 -8.44
C GLY A 118 26.35 10.60 -8.71
N PRO A 119 26.70 11.53 -9.60
CA PRO A 119 27.92 12.28 -9.49
C PRO A 119 27.62 13.58 -8.76
N ARG A 120 28.37 13.82 -7.68
CA ARG A 120 28.49 15.11 -7.00
C ARG A 120 28.81 16.20 -8.02
N CYS A 121 28.23 17.39 -7.81
CA CYS A 121 28.63 18.63 -8.45
C CYS A 121 30.16 18.82 -8.38
N ILE A 122 30.77 19.21 -9.51
CA ILE A 122 32.02 19.97 -9.51
C ILE A 122 31.76 21.16 -10.42
N ASN A 123 31.60 22.33 -9.80
CA ASN A 123 31.67 23.60 -10.48
C ASN A 123 33.15 23.84 -10.83
N CYS A 124 33.51 23.95 -12.10
CA CYS A 124 34.77 24.56 -12.52
C CYS A 124 34.60 25.21 -13.89
N CYS A 125 34.76 26.53 -13.92
CA CYS A 125 34.98 27.33 -15.12
C CYS A 125 36.09 26.72 -15.99
N LEU A 126 35.96 26.84 -17.31
CA LEU A 126 36.96 27.45 -18.22
C LEU A 126 36.56 27.21 -19.69
N ILE A 127 36.15 28.31 -20.34
CA ILE A 127 36.53 28.79 -21.68
C ILE A 127 37.36 27.80 -22.52
N THR A 128 36.83 27.38 -23.68
CA THR A 128 37.39 27.61 -25.03
C THR A 128 36.25 27.46 -26.04
#